data_AF-A0A960SWB0-F1
#
_entry.id   AF-A0A960SWB0-F1
#
_cell.length_a   1.000
_cell.length_b   1.000
_cell.length_c   1.000
_cell.angle_alpha   90.00
_cell.angle_beta   90.00
_cell.angle_gamma   90.00
#
_symmetry.space_group_name_H-M   'P 1'
#
loop_
_entity.id
_entity.type
_entity.pdbx_description
1 polymer ?
#
loop_
_entity_poly.entity_id
_entity_poly.type
_entity_poly.pdbx_seq_one_letter_code
_entity_poly.pdbx_strand_id
1 'polypeptide(L)'
;MSRKRQRMEQFGEAPKLKRQLRPPEPWTLKDKLIVCGAFAAGFIALFGGPILKSVVAHRQIVNRRLAAWEERFRLSEAEMIRLRQIESKFHGSGFQIAPQDGSHQQVDAHKRELSRAMNPQSASEFIKFYHKKNPCGIR
;
A
#
# COMPACT_ATOMS: atom_id res chain seq x y z
N MET A 1 13.53 54.19 -65.23
CA MET A 1 13.32 54.11 -63.76
C MET A 1 12.45 52.91 -63.44
N SER A 2 12.93 51.98 -62.60
CA SER A 2 12.36 50.63 -62.45
C SER A 2 11.32 50.55 -61.33
N ARG A 3 10.12 50.03 -61.67
CA ARG A 3 8.96 49.77 -60.77
C ARG A 3 9.29 48.90 -59.54
N LYS A 4 10.48 48.27 -59.50
CA LYS A 4 10.92 47.45 -58.36
C LYS A 4 11.28 48.26 -57.10
N ARG A 5 11.69 49.53 -57.21
CA ARG A 5 12.07 50.32 -56.03
C ARG A 5 10.87 50.82 -55.21
N GLN A 6 9.77 51.20 -55.86
CA GLN A 6 8.56 51.67 -55.16
C GLN A 6 7.89 50.59 -54.31
N ARG A 7 8.09 49.31 -54.60
CA ARG A 7 7.47 48.21 -53.84
C ARG A 7 8.20 47.87 -52.54
N MET A 8 9.45 48.31 -52.37
CA MET A 8 10.22 48.04 -51.15
C MET A 8 9.95 49.07 -50.05
N GLU A 9 9.49 50.28 -50.39
CA GLU A 9 9.12 51.30 -49.40
C GLU A 9 7.69 51.12 -48.84
N GLN A 10 6.86 50.30 -49.50
CA GLN A 10 5.47 50.01 -49.05
C GLN A 10 5.37 48.91 -47.99
N PHE A 11 6.44 48.17 -47.72
CA PHE A 11 6.49 47.27 -46.57
C PHE A 11 7.03 48.05 -45.37
N GLY A 12 6.21 49.00 -44.93
CA GLY A 12 6.38 49.68 -43.66
C GLY A 12 6.66 48.67 -42.56
N GLU A 13 7.59 49.04 -41.67
CA GLU A 13 8.02 48.26 -40.51
C GLU A 13 6.85 47.48 -39.91
N ALA A 14 6.89 46.15 -40.05
CA ALA A 14 5.98 45.30 -39.33
C ALA A 14 6.14 45.63 -37.84
N PRO A 15 5.07 46.03 -37.12
CA PRO A 15 5.20 46.35 -35.72
C PRO A 15 5.73 45.11 -35.02
N LYS A 16 6.96 45.19 -34.50
CA LYS A 16 7.50 44.17 -33.60
C LYS A 16 6.55 44.12 -32.43
N LEU A 17 5.64 43.14 -32.45
CA LEU A 17 4.77 42.83 -31.34
C LEU A 17 5.72 42.40 -30.22
N LYS A 18 6.16 43.36 -29.40
CA LYS A 18 6.86 43.10 -28.16
C LYS A 18 5.85 42.33 -27.34
N ARG A 19 5.97 41.01 -27.36
CA ARG A 19 5.24 40.10 -26.47
C ARG A 19 5.66 40.54 -25.08
N GLN A 20 4.87 41.41 -24.46
CA GLN A 20 5.06 41.78 -23.07
C GLN A 20 4.81 40.50 -22.30
N LEU A 21 5.88 39.74 -22.04
CA LEU A 21 5.83 38.70 -21.01
C LEU A 21 5.52 39.46 -19.73
N ARG A 22 4.26 39.41 -19.29
CA ARG A 22 3.91 39.85 -17.95
C ARG A 22 4.85 39.11 -16.99
N PRO A 23 5.48 39.81 -16.03
CA PRO A 23 6.27 39.15 -15.01
C PRO A 23 5.37 38.09 -14.35
N PRO A 24 5.90 36.88 -14.05
CA PRO A 24 5.11 35.84 -13.42
C PRO A 24 4.52 36.41 -12.12
N GLU A 25 3.20 36.36 -12.01
CA GLU A 25 2.51 36.86 -10.84
C GLU A 25 2.97 36.04 -9.61
N PRO A 26 3.39 36.71 -8.52
CA PRO A 26 3.89 36.00 -7.35
C PRO A 26 2.76 35.17 -6.74
N TRP A 27 2.97 33.86 -6.65
CA TRP A 27 1.98 32.96 -6.09
C TRP A 27 1.65 33.33 -4.65
N THR A 28 0.36 33.49 -4.37
CA THR A 28 -0.10 33.73 -3.01
C THR A 28 0.04 32.45 -2.18
N LEU A 29 0.06 32.59 -0.85
CA LEU A 29 0.06 31.42 0.05
C LEU A 29 -1.15 30.50 -0.18
N LYS A 30 -2.29 31.07 -0.61
CA LYS A 30 -3.49 30.32 -0.97
C LYS A 30 -3.25 29.46 -2.22
N ASP A 31 -2.60 30.00 -3.24
CA ASP A 31 -2.29 29.25 -4.47
C ASP A 31 -1.34 28.08 -4.19
N LYS A 32 -0.32 28.31 -3.35
CA LYS A 32 0.60 27.25 -2.91
C LYS A 32 -0.13 26.14 -2.14
N LEU A 33 -1.03 26.51 -1.23
CA LEU A 33 -1.84 25.53 -0.48
C LEU A 33 -2.79 24.74 -1.38
N ILE A 34 -3.43 25.38 -2.36
CA ILE A 34 -4.32 24.70 -3.30
C ILE A 34 -3.54 23.70 -4.13
N VAL A 35 -2.38 24.10 -4.67
CA VAL A 35 -1.55 23.22 -5.50
C VAL A 35 -0.97 22.07 -4.68
N CYS A 36 -0.38 22.35 -3.51
CA CYS A 36 0.11 21.30 -2.61
C CYS A 36 -1.02 20.37 -2.15
N GLY A 37 -2.19 20.90 -1.83
CA GLY A 37 -3.38 20.13 -1.46
C GLY A 37 -3.87 19.25 -2.61
N ALA A 38 -3.88 19.76 -3.84
CA ALA A 38 -4.25 18.99 -5.02
C ALA A 38 -3.25 17.84 -5.29
N PHE A 39 -1.95 18.08 -5.14
CA PHE A 39 -0.94 17.03 -5.23
C PHE A 39 -1.09 15.98 -4.12
N ALA A 40 -1.30 16.41 -2.87
CA ALA A 40 -1.51 15.50 -1.75
C ALA A 40 -2.79 14.67 -1.92
N ALA A 41 -3.89 15.29 -2.33
CA ALA A 41 -5.15 14.62 -2.61
C ALA A 41 -5.02 13.62 -3.77
N GLY A 42 -4.32 13.99 -4.84
CA GLY A 42 -4.01 13.08 -5.95
C GLY A 42 -3.18 11.88 -5.50
N PHE A 43 -2.19 12.09 -4.64
CA PHE A 43 -1.37 11.02 -4.07
C PHE A 43 -2.19 10.09 -3.17
N ILE A 44 -3.03 10.63 -2.29
CA ILE A 44 -3.92 9.85 -1.43
C ILE A 44 -4.94 9.08 -2.27
N ALA A 45 -5.49 9.66 -3.33
CA ALA A 45 -6.42 8.96 -4.22
C ALA A 45 -5.75 7.79 -4.95
N LEU A 46 -4.52 7.98 -5.42
CA LEU A 46 -3.79 6.96 -6.17
C LEU A 46 -3.30 5.81 -5.28
N PHE A 47 -2.78 6.11 -4.08
CA PHE A 47 -2.16 5.10 -3.21
C PHE A 47 -3.06 4.66 -2.05
N GLY A 48 -3.91 5.55 -1.52
CA GLY A 48 -4.74 5.27 -0.34
C GLY A 48 -5.75 4.15 -0.57
N GLY A 49 -6.40 4.12 -1.74
CA GLY A 49 -7.35 3.06 -2.10
C GLY A 49 -6.71 1.66 -2.10
N PRO A 50 -5.64 1.42 -2.87
CA PRO A 50 -4.90 0.16 -2.87
C PRO A 50 -4.37 -0.25 -1.49
N ILE A 51 -3.83 0.69 -0.71
CA ILE A 51 -3.33 0.43 0.65
C ILE A 51 -4.45 -0.11 1.54
N LEU A 52 -5.60 0.57 1.57
CA LEU A 52 -6.75 0.15 2.38
C LEU A 52 -7.28 -1.22 1.94
N LYS A 53 -7.40 -1.45 0.63
CA LYS A 53 -7.82 -2.76 0.09
C LYS A 53 -6.87 -3.88 0.52
N SER A 54 -5.55 -3.64 0.47
CA SER A 54 -4.54 -4.62 0.89
C SER A 54 -4.65 -4.96 2.38
N VAL A 55 -4.79 -3.94 3.24
CA VAL A 55 -4.95 -4.12 4.69
C VAL A 55 -6.24 -4.91 4.99
N VAL A 56 -7.34 -4.57 4.33
CA VAL A 56 -8.63 -5.25 4.53
C VAL A 56 -8.56 -6.70 4.06
N ALA A 57 -8.00 -6.95 2.87
CA ALA A 57 -7.83 -8.31 2.34
C ALA A 57 -6.97 -9.16 3.27
N HIS A 58 -5.88 -8.60 3.79
CA HIS A 58 -5.01 -9.30 4.74
C HIS A 58 -5.74 -9.68 6.02
N ARG A 59 -6.48 -8.74 6.62
CA ARG A 59 -7.31 -9.02 7.80
C ARG A 59 -8.33 -10.12 7.54
N GLN A 60 -8.94 -10.14 6.36
CA GLN A 60 -9.87 -11.21 5.98
C GLN A 60 -9.20 -12.58 5.88
N ILE A 61 -7.98 -12.65 5.33
CA ILE A 61 -7.21 -13.90 5.24
C ILE A 61 -6.87 -14.43 6.64
N VAL A 62 -6.34 -13.57 7.51
CA VAL A 62 -6.02 -13.93 8.91
C VAL A 62 -7.28 -14.39 9.63
N ASN A 63 -8.39 -13.66 9.51
CA ASN A 63 -9.65 -14.03 10.17
C ASN A 63 -10.20 -15.37 9.66
N ARG A 64 -10.15 -15.64 8.35
CA ARG A 64 -10.57 -16.94 7.79
C ARG A 64 -9.71 -18.08 8.30
N ARG A 65 -8.39 -17.88 8.41
CA ARG A 65 -7.47 -18.88 8.93
C ARG A 65 -7.75 -19.18 10.40
N LEU A 66 -7.91 -18.13 11.21
CA LEU A 66 -8.23 -18.26 12.63
C LEU A 66 -9.60 -18.94 12.84
N ALA A 67 -10.64 -18.56 12.09
CA ALA A 67 -11.95 -19.21 12.18
C ALA A 67 -11.87 -20.71 11.86
N ALA A 68 -11.09 -21.10 10.84
CA ALA A 68 -10.85 -22.50 10.53
C ALA A 68 -10.10 -23.25 11.64
N TRP A 69 -9.24 -22.56 12.41
CA TRP A 69 -8.55 -23.14 13.57
C TRP A 69 -9.45 -23.23 14.80
N GLU A 70 -10.29 -22.22 15.02
CA GLU A 70 -11.28 -22.18 16.10
C GLU A 70 -12.17 -23.41 16.07
N GLU A 71 -12.79 -23.66 14.92
CA GLU A 71 -13.68 -24.81 14.71
C GLU A 71 -12.91 -26.14 14.81
N ARG A 72 -11.73 -26.22 14.20
CA ARG A 72 -10.96 -27.45 14.11
C ARG A 72 -10.38 -27.90 15.44
N PHE A 73 -9.81 -26.98 16.21
CA PHE A 73 -9.09 -27.29 17.44
C PHE A 73 -9.88 -26.92 18.70
N ARG A 74 -11.15 -26.52 18.54
CA ARG A 74 -12.08 -26.12 19.61
C ARG A 74 -11.46 -25.09 20.55
N LEU A 75 -10.90 -24.04 19.96
CA LEU A 75 -10.18 -23.00 20.69
C LEU A 75 -11.17 -22.12 21.46
N SER A 76 -10.80 -21.74 22.68
CA SER A 76 -11.53 -20.73 23.46
C SER A 76 -11.31 -19.33 22.90
N GLU A 77 -12.22 -18.42 23.24
CA GLU A 77 -12.11 -17.01 22.83
C GLU A 77 -10.78 -16.37 23.30
N ALA A 78 -10.32 -16.72 24.50
CA ALA A 78 -9.05 -16.23 25.03
C ALA A 78 -7.83 -16.71 24.22
N GLU A 79 -7.85 -17.97 23.77
CA GLU A 79 -6.81 -18.52 22.88
C GLU A 79 -6.87 -17.84 21.52
N MET A 80 -8.06 -17.62 20.98
CA MET A 80 -8.28 -16.95 19.70
C MET A 80 -7.76 -15.50 19.68
N ILE A 81 -7.94 -14.76 20.78
CA ILE A 81 -7.38 -13.41 20.92
C ILE A 81 -5.86 -13.44 20.87
N ARG A 82 -5.22 -14.38 21.59
CA ARG A 82 -3.75 -14.51 21.60
C ARG A 82 -3.22 -14.94 20.24
N LEU A 83 -3.86 -15.92 19.60
CA LEU A 83 -3.47 -16.38 18.26
C LEU A 83 -3.60 -15.29 17.22
N ARG A 84 -4.63 -14.44 17.30
CA ARG A 84 -4.77 -13.27 16.42
C ARG A 84 -3.60 -12.30 16.57
N GLN A 85 -3.13 -12.05 17.79
CA GLN A 85 -2.00 -11.16 18.04
C GLN A 85 -0.71 -11.75 17.47
N ILE A 86 -0.45 -13.05 17.71
CA ILE A 86 0.74 -13.75 17.19
C ILE A 86 0.73 -13.73 15.65
N GLU A 87 -0.40 -14.09 15.03
CA GLU A 87 -0.54 -14.14 13.58
C GLU A 87 -0.38 -12.76 12.92
N SER A 88 -0.96 -11.72 13.53
CA SER A 88 -0.83 -10.34 13.03
C SER A 88 0.60 -9.80 13.20
N LYS A 89 1.33 -10.23 14.24
CA LYS A 89 2.73 -9.83 14.46
C LYS A 89 3.66 -10.50 13.45
N PHE A 90 3.42 -11.77 13.13
CA PHE A 90 4.25 -12.52 12.18
C PHE A 90 4.00 -12.09 10.73
N HIS A 91 2.75 -11.94 10.32
CA HIS A 91 2.39 -11.58 8.95
C HIS A 91 2.26 -10.06 8.70
N GLY A 92 2.39 -9.24 9.73
CA GLY A 92 2.35 -7.78 9.65
C GLY A 92 0.94 -7.21 9.42
N SER A 93 0.88 -5.92 9.09
CA SER A 93 -0.38 -5.16 8.97
C SER A 93 -1.08 -5.28 7.61
N GLY A 94 -0.57 -6.11 6.69
CA GLY A 94 -1.14 -6.28 5.34
C GLY A 94 -0.71 -5.27 4.29
N PHE A 95 0.17 -4.31 4.63
CA PHE A 95 0.88 -3.46 3.68
C PHE A 95 2.29 -4.02 3.43
N GLN A 96 2.36 -5.16 2.74
CA GLN A 96 3.64 -5.75 2.33
C GLN A 96 3.66 -5.85 0.80
N ILE A 97 4.64 -5.19 0.19
CA ILE A 97 4.85 -5.16 -1.27
C ILE A 97 5.36 -6.53 -1.78
N ALA A 98 5.94 -7.34 -0.89
CA ALA A 98 6.35 -8.71 -1.15
C ALA A 98 5.86 -9.62 -0.01
N PRO A 99 5.52 -10.88 -0.29
CA PRO A 99 5.23 -11.86 0.76
C PRO A 99 6.47 -11.97 1.67
N GLN A 100 6.34 -11.57 2.94
CA GLN A 100 7.31 -11.95 3.97
C GLN A 100 7.00 -13.39 4.39
N ASP A 101 7.43 -14.33 3.57
CA ASP A 101 7.61 -15.69 4.02
C ASP A 101 8.88 -15.66 4.86
N GLY A 102 8.73 -15.72 6.19
CA GLY A 102 9.88 -15.72 7.10
C GLY A 102 10.86 -16.85 6.73
N SER A 103 12.12 -16.76 7.18
CA SER A 103 13.03 -17.90 7.02
C SER A 103 12.44 -19.16 7.67
N HIS A 104 12.90 -20.36 7.28
CA HIS A 104 12.47 -21.61 7.93
C HIS A 104 12.53 -21.54 9.46
N GLN A 105 13.59 -20.92 10.00
CA GLN A 105 13.74 -20.72 11.44
C GLN A 105 12.67 -19.78 12.03
N GLN A 106 12.29 -18.73 11.30
CA GLN A 106 11.23 -17.81 11.71
C GLN A 106 9.86 -18.47 11.66
N VAL A 107 9.58 -19.29 10.65
CA VAL A 107 8.32 -20.07 10.59
C VAL A 107 8.27 -21.13 11.69
N ASP A 108 9.38 -21.80 12.00
CA ASP A 108 9.43 -22.73 13.13
C ASP A 108 9.24 -22.01 14.47
N ALA A 109 9.81 -20.82 14.64
CA ALA A 109 9.57 -19.99 15.80
C ALA A 109 8.10 -19.57 15.92
N HIS A 110 7.50 -19.13 14.81
CA HIS A 110 6.08 -18.76 14.73
C HIS A 110 5.15 -19.93 15.07
N LYS A 111 5.38 -21.09 14.45
CA LYS A 111 4.64 -22.32 14.75
C LYS A 111 4.73 -22.68 16.24
N ARG A 112 5.90 -22.56 16.84
CA ARG A 112 6.08 -22.80 18.28
C ARG A 112 5.30 -21.79 19.12
N GLU A 113 5.34 -20.51 18.77
CA GLU A 113 4.60 -19.45 19.46
C GLU A 113 3.08 -19.70 19.40
N LEU A 114 2.55 -20.05 18.23
CA LEU A 114 1.14 -20.43 18.06
C LEU A 114 0.77 -21.64 18.93
N SER A 115 1.60 -22.69 18.93
CA SER A 115 1.34 -23.90 19.72
C SER A 115 1.34 -23.64 21.23
N ARG A 116 2.15 -22.69 21.71
CA ARG A 116 2.18 -22.30 23.13
C ARG A 116 0.95 -21.50 23.55
N ALA A 117 0.30 -20.82 22.62
CA ALA A 117 -0.92 -20.07 22.89
C ALA A 117 -2.18 -20.96 22.96
N MET A 118 -2.06 -22.24 22.59
CA MET A 118 -3.12 -23.23 22.65
C MET A 118 -2.95 -24.14 23.88
N ASN A 119 -4.05 -24.73 24.34
CA ASN A 119 -3.99 -25.83 25.30
C ASN A 119 -3.19 -27.03 24.74
N PRO A 120 -2.65 -27.92 25.60
CA PRO A 120 -1.76 -29.00 25.15
C PRO A 120 -2.36 -29.95 24.12
N GLN A 121 -3.67 -30.23 24.21
CA GLN A 121 -4.36 -31.12 23.29
C GLN A 121 -4.46 -30.48 21.89
N SER A 122 -4.99 -29.27 21.81
CA SER A 122 -5.10 -28.48 20.58
C SER A 122 -3.73 -28.19 19.96
N ALA A 123 -2.70 -27.90 20.79
CA ALA A 123 -1.34 -27.67 20.35
C ALA A 123 -0.74 -28.90 19.63
N SER A 124 -0.98 -30.10 20.16
CA SER A 124 -0.47 -31.34 19.57
C SER A 124 -1.11 -31.63 18.20
N GLU A 125 -2.41 -31.38 18.07
CA GLU A 125 -3.14 -31.54 16.80
C GLU A 125 -2.74 -30.47 15.79
N PHE A 126 -2.53 -29.24 16.26
CA PHE A 126 -2.07 -28.12 15.47
C PHE A 126 -0.70 -28.41 14.84
N ILE A 127 0.27 -28.91 15.62
CA ILE A 127 1.61 -29.23 15.11
C ILE A 127 1.56 -30.28 13.99
N LYS A 128 0.73 -31.32 14.14
CA LYS A 128 0.52 -32.36 13.12
C LYS A 128 -0.12 -31.78 11.86
N PHE A 129 -1.14 -30.94 12.03
CA PHE A 129 -1.80 -30.24 10.92
C PHE A 129 -0.82 -29.32 10.17
N TYR A 130 -0.02 -28.56 10.90
CA TYR A 130 0.91 -27.58 10.35
C TYR A 130 2.01 -28.24 9.52
N HIS A 131 2.54 -29.39 9.96
CA HIS A 131 3.48 -30.19 9.16
C HIS A 131 2.88 -30.69 7.85
N LYS A 132 1.58 -30.99 7.81
CA LYS A 132 0.92 -31.56 6.64
C LYS A 132 0.50 -30.52 5.60
N LYS A 133 0.02 -29.35 6.04
CA LYS A 133 -0.55 -28.33 5.14
C LYS A 133 0.32 -27.08 4.96
N ASN A 134 1.36 -26.89 5.78
CA ASN A 134 2.18 -25.69 5.90
C ASN A 134 1.42 -24.38 5.57
N PRO A 135 0.51 -23.92 6.44
CA PRO A 135 -0.40 -22.82 6.14
C PRO A 135 0.31 -21.45 5.92
N CYS A 136 1.61 -21.36 6.25
CA CYS A 136 2.44 -20.17 6.06
C CYS A 136 3.25 -20.15 4.75
N GLY A 137 3.00 -21.08 3.81
CA GLY A 137 3.37 -20.86 2.41
C GLY A 137 4.82 -21.12 2.00
N ILE A 138 5.74 -21.46 2.91
CA ILE A 138 7.10 -21.90 2.51
C ILE A 138 6.99 -23.27 1.83
N ARG A 139 7.24 -23.31 0.52
CA ARG A 139 7.57 -24.54 -0.20
C ARG A 139 9.05 -24.83 -0.11
#